data_AF-A0A9Q3CIX5-F1
#
_entry.id   AF-A0A9Q3CIX5-F1
#
_cell.length_a   1.000
_cell.length_b   1.000
_cell.length_c   1.000
_cell.angle_alpha   90.00
_cell.angle_beta   90.00
_cell.angle_gamma   90.00
#
_symmetry.space_group_name_H-M   'P 1'
#
loop_
_entity.id
_entity.type
_entity.pdbx_description
1 polymer ?
#
loop_
_entity_poly.entity_id
_entity_poly.type
_entity_poly.pdbx_seq_one_letter_code
_entity_poly.pdbx_strand_id
1 'polypeptide(L)'
;MVWLSSKNIKSTRLTKKLSERWLGPFPIFKKVRTHAYHLKLPSQWKSIQPVFHISLLEPVKTSTIPNRHQEPPPTIIIEEE
;
A
#
# COMPACT_ATOMS: atom_id res chain seq x y z
N MET A 1 -9.44 -2.07 6.13
CA MET A 1 -8.09 -2.13 5.50
C MET A 1 -7.53 -0.72 5.40
N VAL A 2 -6.21 -0.55 5.41
CA VAL A 2 -5.54 0.76 5.30
C VAL A 2 -4.41 0.73 4.29
N TRP A 3 -4.25 1.81 3.53
CA TRP A 3 -3.07 2.08 2.74
C TRP A 3 -1.94 2.60 3.64
N LEU A 4 -0.71 2.20 3.35
CA LEU A 4 0.48 2.64 4.07
C LEU A 4 1.31 3.58 3.20
N SER A 5 1.67 4.75 3.72
CA SER A 5 2.51 5.70 3.00
C SER A 5 3.90 5.14 2.72
N SER A 6 4.38 5.23 1.48
CA SER A 6 5.73 4.79 1.10
C SER A 6 6.84 5.79 1.47
N LYS A 7 6.49 6.95 2.05
CA LYS A 7 7.42 8.07 2.30
C LYS A 7 8.70 7.66 3.03
N ASN A 8 8.60 6.69 3.94
CA ASN A 8 9.68 6.23 4.81
C ASN A 8 10.10 4.78 4.52
N ILE A 9 9.61 4.18 3.43
CA ILE A 9 9.91 2.80 3.06
C ILE A 9 10.84 2.81 1.85
N LYS A 10 11.97 2.11 1.98
CA LYS A 10 12.91 1.96 0.86
C LYS A 10 12.23 1.08 -0.20
N SER A 11 11.94 1.68 -1.35
CA SER A 11 11.44 0.94 -2.50
C SER A 11 12.61 0.28 -3.23
N THR A 12 12.37 -0.91 -3.79
CA THR A 12 13.31 -1.60 -4.69
C THR A 12 13.46 -0.88 -6.03
N ARG A 13 12.55 0.06 -6.36
CA ARG A 13 12.61 0.80 -7.62
C ARG A 13 13.75 1.84 -7.63
N LEU A 14 14.41 1.97 -8.78
CA LEU A 14 15.56 2.86 -9.00
C LEU A 14 15.23 4.34 -8.85
N THR A 15 13.99 4.76 -9.13
CA THR A 15 13.57 6.17 -9.07
C THR A 15 12.31 6.37 -8.23
N LYS A 16 12.35 7.40 -7.36
CA LYS A 16 11.24 7.78 -6.48
C LYS A 16 10.00 8.27 -7.25
N LYS A 17 10.17 8.78 -8.47
CA LYS A 17 9.05 9.23 -9.32
C LYS A 17 8.14 8.08 -9.76
N LEU A 18 8.71 6.89 -9.92
CA LEU A 18 8.00 5.68 -10.33
C LEU A 18 7.63 4.77 -9.15
N SER A 19 7.95 5.15 -7.92
CA SER A 19 7.57 4.39 -6.73
C SER A 19 6.11 4.64 -6.36
N GLU A 20 5.41 3.60 -5.92
CA GLU A 20 4.05 3.78 -5.42
C GLU A 20 4.05 4.74 -4.23
N ARG A 21 3.14 5.72 -4.22
CA ARG A 21 3.00 6.66 -3.09
C ARG A 21 2.34 6.00 -1.87
N TRP A 22 1.45 5.06 -2.14
CA TRP A 22 0.71 4.29 -1.16
C TRP A 22 0.93 2.82 -1.45
N LEU A 23 1.48 2.14 -0.45
CA LEU A 23 1.69 0.71 -0.44
C LEU A 23 0.38 0.06 0.00
N GLY A 24 0.15 -1.13 -0.53
CA GLY A 24 -1.12 -1.86 -0.59
C GLY A 24 -2.05 -1.78 0.62
N PRO A 25 -3.30 -2.23 0.46
CA PRO A 25 -4.22 -2.32 1.56
C PRO A 25 -3.76 -3.39 2.56
N PHE A 26 -3.27 -2.95 3.72
CA PHE A 26 -2.89 -3.84 4.82
C PHE A 26 -4.04 -3.94 5.83
N PRO A 27 -4.29 -5.12 6.41
CA PRO A 27 -5.20 -5.23 7.53
C PRO A 27 -4.54 -4.72 8.82
N ILE A 28 -5.31 -4.01 9.63
CA ILE A 28 -4.90 -3.61 10.98
C ILE A 28 -4.99 -4.84 11.87
N PHE A 29 -3.89 -5.22 12.51
CA PHE A 29 -3.85 -6.31 13.49
C PHE A 29 -4.37 -5.85 14.85
N LYS A 30 -3.86 -4.73 15.38
CA LYS A 30 -4.34 -4.13 16.63
C LYS A 30 -3.99 -2.65 16.75
N LYS A 31 -4.72 -1.91 17.58
CA LYS A 31 -4.34 -0.56 18.00
C LYS A 31 -3.34 -0.67 19.15
N VAL A 32 -2.13 -0.12 18.98
CA VAL A 32 -1.04 -0.21 19.97
C VAL A 32 -1.10 0.98 20.92
N ARG A 33 -1.36 2.18 20.40
CA ARG A 33 -1.52 3.43 21.16
C ARG A 33 -2.62 4.29 20.53
N THR A 34 -2.91 5.46 21.11
CA THR A 34 -3.88 6.43 20.59
C THR A 34 -3.73 6.70 19.10
N HIS A 35 -2.49 6.89 18.65
CA HIS A 35 -2.15 7.24 17.26
C HIS A 35 -1.25 6.21 16.57
N ALA A 36 -1.06 5.01 17.13
CA ALA A 36 -0.18 4.00 16.57
C ALA A 36 -0.92 2.66 16.36
N TYR A 37 -0.86 2.14 15.14
CA TYR A 37 -1.54 0.92 14.72
C TYR A 37 -0.53 -0.13 14.26
N HIS A 38 -0.75 -1.37 14.68
CA HIS A 38 -0.01 -2.53 14.21
C HIS A 38 -0.69 -3.06 12.95
N LEU A 39 0.06 -3.14 11.84
CA LEU A 39 -0.41 -3.70 10.58
C LEU A 39 0.12 -5.11 10.39
N LYS A 40 -0.67 -5.95 9.70
CA LYS A 40 -0.20 -7.25 9.23
C LYS A 40 0.59 -7.05 7.93
N LEU A 41 1.90 -6.91 8.06
CA LEU A 41 2.80 -6.79 6.91
C LEU A 41 3.15 -8.16 6.30
N PRO A 42 3.52 -8.21 5.01
CA PRO A 42 4.03 -9.42 4.38
C PRO A 42 5.36 -9.86 5.01
N SER A 43 5.60 -11.17 5.08
CA SER A 43 6.82 -11.74 5.68
C SER A 43 8.12 -11.32 5.00
N GLN A 44 8.06 -10.87 3.76
CA GLN A 44 9.19 -10.30 3.01
C GLN A 44 9.71 -8.98 3.61
N TRP A 45 8.90 -8.24 4.37
CA TRP A 45 9.26 -6.91 4.90
C TRP A 45 9.81 -6.97 6.33
N LYS A 46 10.69 -7.93 6.62
CA LYS A 46 11.20 -8.19 7.98
C LYS A 46 11.93 -7.01 8.61
N SER A 47 12.56 -6.16 7.80
CA SER A 47 13.33 -5.00 8.27
C SER A 47 12.44 -3.80 8.66
N ILE A 48 11.16 -3.82 8.27
CA ILE A 48 10.23 -2.72 8.52
C ILE A 48 9.43 -3.01 9.78
N GLN A 49 9.40 -2.04 10.70
CA GLN A 49 8.57 -2.12 11.90
C GLN A 49 7.08 -2.16 11.52
N PRO A 50 6.29 -3.11 12.05
CA PRO A 50 4.89 -3.25 11.63
C PRO A 50 3.95 -2.25 12.33
N VAL A 51 4.47 -1.38 13.20
CA VAL A 51 3.71 -0.35 13.92
C VAL A 51 3.91 1.01 13.28
N PHE A 52 2.81 1.65 12.89
CA PHE A 52 2.82 2.92 12.17
C PHE A 52 1.94 3.98 12.84
N HIS A 53 2.37 5.24 12.73
CA HIS A 53 1.58 6.39 13.16
C HIS A 53 0.40 6.64 12.21
N ILE A 54 -0.73 7.12 12.74
CA ILE A 54 -1.96 7.38 11.96
C ILE A 54 -1.74 8.30 10.76
N SER A 55 -0.83 9.26 10.84
CA SER A 55 -0.50 10.18 9.73
C SER A 55 0.11 9.50 8.50
N LEU A 56 0.59 8.26 8.65
CA LEU A 56 1.13 7.45 7.56
C LEU A 56 0.11 6.46 7.00
N LEU A 57 -1.13 6.47 7.50
CA LEU A 57 -2.17 5.52 7.15
C LEU A 57 -3.35 6.25 6.52
N GLU A 58 -3.90 5.68 5.45
CA GLU A 58 -5.15 6.15 4.84
C GLU A 58 -6.18 5.01 4.79
N PRO A 59 -7.43 5.20 5.25
CA PRO A 59 -8.45 4.17 5.12
C PRO A 59 -8.72 3.87 3.65
N VAL A 60 -8.82 2.58 3.32
CA VAL A 60 -9.21 2.16 1.97
C VAL A 60 -10.64 2.58 1.72
N LYS A 61 -10.86 3.47 0.74
CA LYS A 61 -12.19 3.87 0.29
C LYS A 61 -12.69 2.87 -0.74
N THR A 62 -13.67 2.06 -0.39
CA THR A 62 -14.42 1.28 -1.37
C THR A 62 -15.35 2.23 -2.11
N SER A 63 -15.34 2.18 -3.45
CA SER A 63 -16.28 3.01 -4.22
C SER A 63 -17.71 2.58 -3.91
N THR A 64 -18.56 3.53 -3.53
CA THR A 64 -19.99 3.31 -3.31
C THR A 64 -20.77 3.23 -4.63
N ILE A 65 -20.13 3.54 -5.76
CA ILE A 65 -20.76 3.52 -7.08
C ILE A 65 -20.80 2.05 -7.56
N PRO A 66 -21.99 1.50 -7.84
CA PRO A 66 -22.10 0.14 -8.36
C PRO A 66 -21.35 0.03 -9.70
N ASN A 67 -20.65 -1.09 -9.89
CA ASN A 67 -19.92 -1.44 -11.12
C ASN A 67 -18.69 -0.55 -11.48
N ARG A 68 -18.16 0.24 -10.54
CA ARG A 68 -16.85 0.90 -10.72
C ARG A 68 -15.70 -0.03 -10.32
N HIS A 69 -15.54 -1.13 -11.05
CA HIS A 69 -14.34 -1.97 -10.96
C HIS A 69 -13.35 -1.49 -12.03
N GLN A 70 -12.17 -1.01 -11.63
CA GLN A 70 -11.11 -0.75 -12.61
C GLN A 70 -10.46 -2.08 -12.90
N GLU A 71 -10.79 -2.68 -14.05
CA GLU A 71 -10.08 -3.86 -14.52
C GLU A 71 -8.59 -3.50 -14.69
N PRO A 72 -7.67 -4.41 -14.29
CA PRO A 72 -6.26 -4.19 -14.55
C PRO A 72 -6.08 -3.94 -16.05
N PRO A 73 -5.23 -2.97 -16.45
CA PRO A 73 -5.02 -2.68 -17.86
C PRO A 73 -4.59 -3.96 -18.58
N PRO A 74 -5.14 -4.24 -19.79
CA PRO A 74 -4.78 -5.43 -20.54
C PRO A 74 -3.27 -5.44 -20.81
N THR A 75 -2.65 -6.62 -20.69
CA THR A 75 -1.22 -6.78 -21.00
C THR A 75 -1.00 -6.57 -22.50
N ILE A 76 -0.36 -5.46 -22.86
CA ILE A 76 0.07 -5.19 -24.24
C ILE A 76 1.33 -6.02 -24.49
N ILE A 77 1.22 -7.07 -25.29
CA ILE A 77 2.37 -7.80 -25.82
C ILE A 77 2.86 -6.97 -27.00
N ILE A 78 4.04 -6.35 -26.88
CA ILE A 78 4.68 -5.67 -28.01
C ILE A 78 5.42 -6.76 -28.77
N GLU A 79 4.91 -7.14 -29.92
CA GLU A 79 5.66 -7.94 -30.89
C GLU A 79 6.71 -7.00 -31.52
N GLU A 80 7.99 -7.22 -31.18
CA GLU A 80 9.11 -6.54 -31.81
C GLU A 80 9.23 -7.07 -33.26
N GLU A 81 9.08 -6.17 -34.24
CA GLU A 81 9.43 -6.37 -35.65
C GLU A 81 10.87 -5.90 -35.91
#